data_AF-A0A6L7M5N0-F1
#
_entry.id   AF-A0A6L7M5N0-F1
#
_cell.length_a   1.000
_cell.length_b   1.000
_cell.length_c   1.000
_cell.angle_alpha   90.00
_cell.angle_beta   90.00
_cell.angle_gamma   90.00
#
_symmetry.space_group_name_H-M   'P 1'
#
loop_
_entity.id
_entity.type
_entity.pdbx_description
1 polymer ?
#
loop_
_entity_poly.entity_id
_entity_poly.type
_entity_poly.pdbx_seq_one_letter_code
_entity_poly.pdbx_strand_id
1 'polypeptide(L)'
;MKRNQFHHVIRAAGAVLGVDEVLVVGSQAVHGSLSKVALLGDFSMEVDVAAAGDSEGRMADLIDGAIGEGSLFHETHGYYGHGVVEATARLPEGWRTRLVAHSAPDTNGVTALCLDPHDLWLSKAYAGRDKDLPFCRAMFDEGLVDPAVLRERLSLMGSLPDANRARMEGIIEAMAAERSLPTRRTLKDKTQPTP
;
A
#
# COMPACT_ATOMS: atom_id res chain seq x y z
N MET A 1 2.20 1.45 -11.47
CA MET A 1 1.28 0.52 -12.16
C MET A 1 -0.19 0.95 -12.06
N LYS A 2 -0.98 0.59 -13.08
CA LYS A 2 -2.41 0.91 -13.24
C LYS A 2 -3.30 -0.15 -12.60
N ARG A 3 -4.56 0.19 -12.29
CA ARG A 3 -5.51 -0.71 -11.62
C ARG A 3 -5.82 -1.99 -12.40
N ASN A 4 -5.86 -1.93 -13.73
CA ASN A 4 -6.03 -3.12 -14.56
C ASN A 4 -4.82 -4.08 -14.50
N GLN A 5 -3.61 -3.54 -14.29
CA GLN A 5 -2.40 -4.35 -14.08
C GLN A 5 -2.45 -5.02 -12.71
N PHE A 6 -2.88 -4.29 -11.67
CA PHE A 6 -3.18 -4.87 -10.36
C PHE A 6 -4.19 -6.02 -10.46
N HIS A 7 -5.33 -5.84 -11.13
CA HIS A 7 -6.31 -6.91 -11.34
C HIS A 7 -5.71 -8.15 -12.04
N HIS A 8 -4.78 -7.93 -12.98
CA HIS A 8 -4.09 -9.02 -13.65
C HIS A 8 -3.26 -9.84 -12.67
N VAL A 9 -2.48 -9.19 -11.82
CA VAL A 9 -1.69 -9.88 -10.80
C VAL A 9 -2.58 -10.65 -9.83
N ILE A 10 -3.71 -10.07 -9.40
CA ILE A 10 -4.67 -10.73 -8.49
C ILE A 10 -5.23 -12.02 -9.11
N ARG A 11 -5.76 -11.96 -10.34
CA ARG A 11 -6.29 -13.17 -10.99
C ARG A 11 -5.21 -14.22 -11.27
N ALA A 12 -3.98 -13.77 -11.59
CA ALA A 12 -2.87 -14.67 -11.87
C ALA A 12 -2.40 -15.38 -10.59
N ALA A 13 -2.29 -14.65 -9.47
CA ALA A 13 -1.94 -15.22 -8.18
C ALA A 13 -3.00 -16.24 -7.72
N GLY A 14 -4.29 -15.92 -7.80
CA GLY A 14 -5.36 -16.87 -7.47
C GLY A 14 -5.31 -18.14 -8.34
N ALA A 15 -5.02 -18.00 -9.64
CA ALA A 15 -4.85 -19.14 -10.54
C ALA A 15 -3.62 -20.00 -10.20
N VAL A 16 -2.47 -19.39 -9.88
CA VAL A 16 -1.24 -20.08 -9.47
C VAL A 16 -1.44 -20.87 -8.19
N LEU A 17 -2.15 -20.28 -7.22
CA LEU A 17 -2.36 -20.86 -5.90
C LEU A 17 -3.58 -21.79 -5.82
N GLY A 18 -4.50 -21.71 -6.79
CA GLY A 18 -5.76 -22.44 -6.74
C GLY A 18 -6.71 -21.92 -5.65
N VAL A 19 -6.72 -20.60 -5.40
CA VAL A 19 -7.53 -19.95 -4.37
C VAL A 19 -8.39 -18.83 -4.96
N ASP A 20 -9.49 -18.53 -4.28
CA ASP A 20 -10.41 -17.43 -4.60
C ASP A 20 -10.14 -16.16 -3.77
N GLU A 21 -9.25 -16.22 -2.78
CA GLU A 21 -8.85 -15.06 -1.97
C GLU A 21 -7.33 -14.97 -1.82
N VAL A 22 -6.79 -13.76 -1.95
CA VAL A 22 -5.38 -13.46 -1.70
C VAL A 22 -5.23 -12.20 -0.84
N LEU A 23 -4.20 -12.16 0.00
CA LEU A 23 -3.88 -10.99 0.82
C LEU A 23 -2.88 -10.08 0.09
N VAL A 24 -3.14 -8.76 0.12
CA VAL A 24 -2.23 -7.75 -0.44
C VAL A 24 -1.74 -6.81 0.67
N VAL A 25 -0.45 -6.91 0.99
CA VAL A 25 0.18 -6.15 2.08
C VAL A 25 1.11 -5.01 1.61
N GLY A 26 1.33 -4.93 0.30
CA GLY A 26 2.22 -3.97 -0.34
C GLY A 26 1.61 -2.60 -0.61
N SER A 27 2.39 -1.69 -1.22
CA SER A 27 1.90 -0.37 -1.64
C SER A 27 0.73 -0.48 -2.60
N GLN A 28 0.64 -1.57 -3.37
CA GLN A 28 -0.44 -1.81 -4.31
C GLN A 28 -1.79 -2.19 -3.67
N ALA A 29 -1.85 -2.39 -2.35
CA ALA A 29 -3.11 -2.48 -1.61
C ALA A 29 -4.00 -1.24 -1.83
N VAL A 30 -3.42 -0.07 -2.14
CA VAL A 30 -4.17 1.14 -2.51
C VAL A 30 -5.16 0.90 -3.65
N HIS A 31 -4.86 -0.01 -4.59
CA HIS A 31 -5.75 -0.30 -5.71
C HIS A 31 -7.07 -0.92 -5.28
N GLY A 32 -7.09 -1.70 -4.20
CA GLY A 32 -8.32 -2.23 -3.62
C GLY A 32 -8.91 -1.36 -2.52
N SER A 33 -8.07 -0.68 -1.73
CA SER A 33 -8.53 0.07 -0.56
C SER A 33 -9.01 1.48 -0.84
N LEU A 34 -8.70 2.06 -2.01
CA LEU A 34 -9.03 3.45 -2.35
C LEU A 34 -9.77 3.54 -3.69
N SER A 35 -10.69 4.49 -3.83
CA SER A 35 -11.37 4.74 -5.11
C SER A 35 -10.46 5.39 -6.15
N LYS A 36 -9.61 6.34 -5.73
CA LYS A 36 -8.67 7.10 -6.58
C LYS A 36 -7.23 6.81 -6.18
N VAL A 37 -6.42 6.37 -7.14
CA VAL A 37 -5.06 5.83 -6.88
C VAL A 37 -3.98 6.38 -7.81
N ALA A 38 -4.31 7.33 -8.68
CA ALA A 38 -3.44 7.74 -9.80
C ALA A 38 -2.04 8.23 -9.36
N LEU A 39 -1.91 8.84 -8.18
CA LEU A 39 -0.62 9.29 -7.67
C LEU A 39 0.15 8.19 -6.92
N LEU A 40 -0.55 7.25 -6.29
CA LEU A 40 0.03 6.22 -5.41
C LEU A 40 0.38 4.94 -6.16
N GLY A 41 -0.32 4.65 -7.26
CA GLY A 41 -0.16 3.43 -8.02
C GLY A 41 1.20 3.31 -8.71
N ASP A 42 1.89 4.42 -8.97
CA ASP A 42 3.14 4.48 -9.74
C ASP A 42 4.41 4.36 -8.90
N PHE A 43 4.29 4.20 -7.59
CA PHE A 43 5.43 3.98 -6.69
C PHE A 43 6.13 2.62 -6.85
N SER A 44 5.46 1.66 -7.50
CA SER A 44 5.90 0.27 -7.56
C SER A 44 5.31 -0.46 -8.78
N MET A 45 6.04 -1.47 -9.25
CA MET A 45 5.64 -2.37 -10.33
C MET A 45 5.26 -3.77 -9.82
N GLU A 46 5.60 -4.06 -8.56
CA GLU A 46 5.28 -5.30 -7.86
C GLU A 46 3.96 -5.20 -7.08
N VAL A 47 3.23 -6.31 -6.97
CA VAL A 47 2.15 -6.47 -5.98
C VAL A 47 2.62 -7.50 -4.96
N ASP A 48 2.79 -7.09 -3.71
CA ASP A 48 3.14 -8.01 -2.61
C ASP A 48 1.90 -8.86 -2.24
N VAL A 49 1.90 -10.13 -2.63
CA VAL A 49 0.78 -11.06 -2.47
C VAL A 49 1.14 -12.18 -1.49
N ALA A 50 0.27 -12.42 -0.52
CA ALA A 50 0.37 -13.51 0.43
C ALA A 50 -0.87 -14.42 0.35
N ALA A 51 -0.67 -15.72 0.57
CA ALA A 51 -1.76 -16.65 0.83
C ALA A 51 -2.05 -16.72 2.33
N ALA A 52 -3.34 -16.84 2.70
CA ALA A 52 -3.73 -16.99 4.09
C ALA A 52 -3.10 -18.26 4.70
N GLY A 53 -2.42 -18.10 5.84
CA GLY A 53 -1.81 -19.22 6.55
C GLY A 53 -0.50 -19.77 5.94
N ASP A 54 0.08 -19.12 4.93
CA ASP A 54 1.38 -19.50 4.37
C ASP A 54 2.55 -19.01 5.24
N SER A 55 2.65 -19.51 6.47
CA SER A 55 3.72 -19.10 7.39
C SER A 55 5.11 -19.59 6.97
N GLU A 56 5.17 -20.65 6.17
CA GLU A 56 6.43 -21.26 5.71
C GLU A 56 6.90 -20.72 4.34
N GLY A 57 6.10 -19.88 3.67
CA GLY A 57 6.47 -19.26 2.40
C GLY A 57 6.36 -20.16 1.17
N ARG A 58 5.70 -21.33 1.27
CA ARG A 58 5.58 -22.25 0.12
C ARG A 58 4.68 -21.68 -0.96
N MET A 59 3.63 -20.94 -0.60
CA MET A 59 2.75 -20.28 -1.56
C MET A 59 3.42 -19.03 -2.13
N ALA A 60 4.17 -18.30 -1.30
CA ALA A 60 5.03 -17.21 -1.77
C ALA A 60 6.01 -17.68 -2.85
N ASP A 61 6.70 -18.80 -2.65
CA ASP A 61 7.62 -19.38 -3.63
C ASP A 61 6.92 -19.75 -4.96
N LEU A 62 5.68 -20.25 -4.91
CA LEU A 62 4.89 -20.54 -6.11
C LEU A 62 4.54 -19.25 -6.89
N ILE A 63 4.18 -18.18 -6.19
CA ILE A 63 3.94 -16.87 -6.80
C ILE A 63 5.21 -16.37 -7.47
N ASP A 64 6.34 -16.37 -6.76
CA ASP A 64 7.59 -15.85 -7.30
C ASP A 64 8.06 -16.66 -8.51
N GLY A 65 7.95 -17.99 -8.46
CA GLY A 65 8.32 -18.86 -9.58
C GLY A 65 7.45 -18.70 -10.82
N ALA A 66 6.15 -18.41 -10.65
CA ALA A 66 5.21 -18.34 -11.77
C ALA A 66 5.03 -16.92 -12.32
N ILE A 67 4.90 -15.93 -11.44
CA ILE A 67 4.56 -14.54 -11.78
C ILE A 67 5.44 -13.49 -11.08
N GLY A 68 6.54 -13.90 -10.46
CA GLY A 68 7.50 -13.05 -9.77
C GLY A 68 8.47 -12.33 -10.69
N GLU A 69 9.41 -11.63 -10.05
CA GLU A 69 10.44 -10.87 -10.76
C GLU A 69 11.29 -11.78 -11.66
N GLY A 70 11.32 -11.47 -12.95
CA GLY A 70 12.13 -12.21 -13.94
C GLY A 70 11.44 -13.46 -14.48
N SER A 71 10.22 -13.75 -14.04
CA SER A 71 9.36 -14.74 -14.69
C SER A 71 8.95 -14.28 -16.10
N LEU A 72 8.51 -15.23 -16.94
CA LEU A 72 7.93 -14.91 -18.25
C LEU A 72 6.74 -13.93 -18.12
N PHE A 73 5.97 -14.00 -17.04
CA PHE A 73 4.91 -13.05 -16.75
C PHE A 73 5.46 -11.62 -16.61
N HIS A 74 6.52 -11.46 -15.81
CA HIS A 74 7.16 -10.15 -15.63
C HIS A 74 7.71 -9.62 -16.95
N GLU A 75 8.47 -10.42 -17.68
CA GLU A 75 9.06 -10.02 -18.97
C GLU A 75 7.99 -9.63 -20.00
N THR A 76 6.86 -10.34 -20.01
CA THR A 76 5.77 -10.10 -20.96
C THR A 76 4.97 -8.83 -20.63
N HIS A 77 4.79 -8.53 -19.34
CA HIS A 77 3.83 -7.51 -18.91
C HIS A 77 4.46 -6.26 -18.29
N GLY A 78 5.71 -6.32 -17.83
CA GLY A 78 6.42 -5.22 -17.17
C GLY A 78 5.94 -4.92 -15.75
N TYR A 79 5.18 -5.82 -15.14
CA TYR A 79 4.76 -5.81 -13.74
C TYR A 79 4.61 -7.26 -13.26
N TYR A 80 4.66 -7.48 -11.95
CA TYR A 80 4.75 -8.83 -11.38
C TYR A 80 4.07 -8.94 -10.02
N GLY A 81 3.78 -10.17 -9.62
CA GLY A 81 3.34 -10.50 -8.26
C GLY A 81 4.54 -10.96 -7.45
N HIS A 82 4.83 -10.31 -6.34
CA HIS A 82 5.89 -10.73 -5.44
C HIS A 82 5.29 -11.58 -4.32
N GLY A 83 5.73 -12.83 -4.22
CA GLY A 83 5.30 -13.74 -3.16
C GLY A 83 5.85 -13.27 -1.82
N VAL A 84 4.96 -13.04 -0.84
CA VAL A 84 5.36 -12.70 0.52
C VAL A 84 4.56 -13.50 1.54
N VAL A 85 5.10 -13.62 2.75
CA VAL A 85 4.36 -14.14 3.90
C VAL A 85 3.71 -13.00 4.67
N GLU A 86 2.62 -13.29 5.39
CA GLU A 86 1.89 -12.27 6.16
C GLU A 86 2.77 -11.53 7.18
N ALA A 87 3.77 -12.22 7.73
CA ALA A 87 4.70 -11.67 8.72
C ALA A 87 5.67 -10.61 8.15
N THR A 88 5.75 -10.46 6.82
CA THR A 88 6.60 -9.43 6.16
C THR A 88 6.13 -8.01 6.48
N ALA A 89 4.83 -7.83 6.76
CA ALA A 89 4.27 -6.54 7.14
C ALA A 89 4.15 -6.42 8.67
N ARG A 90 4.78 -5.39 9.25
CA ARG A 90 4.50 -5.02 10.64
C ARG A 90 3.20 -4.21 10.69
N LEU A 91 2.20 -4.72 11.40
CA LEU A 91 0.84 -4.17 11.40
C LEU A 91 0.28 -4.02 12.82
N PRO A 92 -0.67 -3.09 13.04
CA PRO A 92 -1.36 -2.94 14.33
C PRO A 92 -2.23 -4.15 14.67
N GLU A 93 -2.47 -4.40 15.96
CA GLU A 93 -3.44 -5.41 16.38
C GLU A 93 -4.83 -5.18 15.75
N GLY A 94 -5.52 -6.28 15.44
CA GLY A 94 -6.83 -6.25 14.79
C GLY A 94 -6.84 -5.87 13.31
N TRP A 95 -5.68 -5.72 12.64
CA TRP A 95 -5.64 -5.32 11.21
C TRP A 95 -6.47 -6.21 10.29
N ARG A 96 -6.60 -7.50 10.60
CA ARG A 96 -7.38 -8.46 9.81
C ARG A 96 -8.87 -8.09 9.75
N THR A 97 -9.43 -7.50 10.81
CA THR A 97 -10.84 -7.08 10.81
C THR A 97 -11.08 -5.79 10.02
N ARG A 98 -10.00 -5.12 9.60
CA ARG A 98 -10.02 -3.88 8.83
C ARG A 98 -9.61 -4.08 7.37
N LEU A 99 -9.42 -5.33 6.92
CA LEU A 99 -9.12 -5.60 5.52
C LEU A 99 -10.25 -5.12 4.61
N VAL A 100 -9.86 -4.52 3.49
CA VAL A 100 -10.77 -4.08 2.44
C VAL A 100 -10.81 -5.16 1.37
N ALA A 101 -11.95 -5.85 1.26
CA ALA A 101 -12.19 -6.80 0.19
C ALA A 101 -12.43 -6.06 -1.14
N HIS A 102 -11.61 -6.37 -2.14
CA HIS A 102 -11.72 -5.83 -3.49
C HIS A 102 -11.85 -6.96 -4.50
N SER A 103 -12.94 -6.92 -5.28
CA SER A 103 -13.15 -7.80 -6.42
C SER A 103 -13.70 -7.00 -7.59
N ALA A 104 -13.38 -7.43 -8.80
CA ALA A 104 -13.86 -6.82 -10.04
C ALA A 104 -14.05 -7.90 -11.11
N PRO A 105 -14.81 -7.65 -12.19
CA PRO A 105 -14.92 -8.61 -13.28
C PRO A 105 -13.55 -9.08 -13.81
N ASP A 106 -12.57 -8.17 -13.88
CA ASP A 106 -11.22 -8.45 -14.36
C ASP A 106 -10.35 -9.26 -13.38
N THR A 107 -10.79 -9.47 -12.12
CA THR A 107 -10.11 -10.35 -11.16
C THR A 107 -10.57 -11.81 -11.29
N ASN A 108 -11.51 -12.09 -12.20
CA ASN A 108 -11.95 -13.45 -12.57
C ASN A 108 -12.34 -14.33 -11.37
N GLY A 109 -13.12 -13.76 -10.45
CA GLY A 109 -13.60 -14.47 -9.26
C GLY A 109 -12.65 -14.45 -8.06
N VAL A 110 -11.42 -13.93 -8.22
CA VAL A 110 -10.47 -13.78 -7.10
C VAL A 110 -10.72 -12.46 -6.37
N THR A 111 -10.79 -12.52 -5.04
CA THR A 111 -10.90 -11.36 -4.15
C THR A 111 -9.52 -11.01 -3.58
N ALA A 112 -9.13 -9.74 -3.72
CA ALA A 112 -7.96 -9.19 -3.04
C ALA A 112 -8.37 -8.62 -1.69
N LEU A 113 -7.85 -9.17 -0.61
CA LEU A 113 -7.96 -8.62 0.73
C LEU A 113 -6.83 -7.59 0.92
N CYS A 114 -7.13 -6.32 0.77
CA CYS A 114 -6.15 -5.24 0.82
C CYS A 114 -6.09 -4.60 2.21
N LEU A 115 -4.88 -4.20 2.64
CA LEU A 115 -4.72 -3.45 3.90
C LEU A 115 -5.53 -2.13 3.89
N ASP A 116 -6.16 -1.82 5.02
CA ASP A 116 -6.72 -0.48 5.28
C ASP A 116 -5.65 0.60 5.06
N PRO A 117 -6.01 1.77 4.50
CA PRO A 117 -5.05 2.83 4.21
C PRO A 117 -4.16 3.26 5.39
N HIS A 118 -4.69 3.31 6.60
CA HIS A 118 -3.92 3.68 7.80
C HIS A 118 -2.99 2.56 8.24
N ASP A 119 -3.42 1.30 8.14
CA ASP A 119 -2.57 0.15 8.49
C ASP A 119 -1.44 -0.01 7.46
N LEU A 120 -1.72 0.22 6.17
CA LEU A 120 -0.73 0.30 5.11
C LEU A 120 0.28 1.42 5.37
N TRP A 121 -0.20 2.63 5.70
CA TRP A 121 0.66 3.77 6.01
C TRP A 121 1.61 3.45 7.17
N LEU A 122 1.10 2.86 8.26
CA LEU A 122 1.90 2.47 9.41
C LEU A 122 2.94 1.40 9.04
N SER A 123 2.55 0.42 8.21
CA SER A 123 3.48 -0.60 7.71
C SER A 123 4.63 0.01 6.92
N LYS A 124 4.35 0.97 6.04
CA LYS A 124 5.36 1.68 5.24
C LYS A 124 6.23 2.62 6.07
N ALA A 125 5.64 3.37 7.01
CA ALA A 125 6.38 4.21 7.94
C ALA A 125 7.30 3.41 8.87
N TYR A 126 6.91 2.18 9.24
CA TYR A 126 7.75 1.26 9.98
C TYR A 126 8.93 0.74 9.13
N ALA A 127 8.67 0.32 7.88
CA ALA A 127 9.70 -0.15 6.96
C ALA A 127 10.73 0.95 6.63
N GLY A 128 10.27 2.18 6.37
CA GLY A 128 11.11 3.38 6.33
C GLY A 128 12.19 3.36 5.24
N ARG A 129 11.98 2.68 4.12
CA ARG A 129 12.88 2.70 2.95
C ARG A 129 12.76 4.04 2.22
N ASP A 130 13.70 4.34 1.33
CA ASP A 130 13.74 5.61 0.58
C ASP A 130 12.42 5.95 -0.15
N LYS A 131 11.70 4.92 -0.66
CA LYS A 131 10.40 5.08 -1.32
C LYS A 131 9.20 5.20 -0.37
N ASP A 132 9.34 4.77 0.88
CA ASP A 132 8.23 4.67 1.82
C ASP A 132 7.81 6.05 2.36
N LEU A 133 8.76 6.95 2.66
CA LEU A 133 8.42 8.29 3.17
C LEU A 133 7.67 9.14 2.13
N PRO A 134 8.10 9.24 0.85
CA PRO A 134 7.33 9.95 -0.17
C PRO A 134 5.94 9.32 -0.41
N PHE A 135 5.80 7.99 -0.32
CA PHE A 135 4.50 7.31 -0.40
C PHE A 135 3.59 7.71 0.76
N CYS A 136 4.09 7.63 2.00
CA CYS A 136 3.36 8.05 3.20
C CYS A 136 2.96 9.52 3.13
N ARG A 137 3.83 10.38 2.59
CA ARG A 137 3.53 11.81 2.37
C ARG A 137 2.39 11.99 1.37
N ALA A 138 2.43 11.30 0.24
CA ALA A 138 1.38 11.39 -0.77
C ALA A 138 0.01 10.94 -0.22
N MET A 139 -0.04 9.88 0.59
CA MET A 139 -1.28 9.46 1.27
C MET A 139 -1.82 10.55 2.21
N PHE A 140 -0.92 11.23 2.91
CA PHE A 140 -1.27 12.29 3.85
C PHE A 140 -1.79 13.55 3.13
N ASP A 141 -1.09 14.00 2.09
CA ASP A 141 -1.43 15.22 1.33
C ASP A 141 -2.79 15.08 0.60
N GLU A 142 -3.11 13.88 0.12
CA GLU A 142 -4.42 13.57 -0.49
C GLU A 142 -5.53 13.36 0.55
N GLY A 143 -5.22 13.43 1.86
CA GLY A 143 -6.19 13.24 2.93
C GLY A 143 -6.74 11.82 3.03
N LEU A 144 -5.96 10.82 2.59
CA LEU A 144 -6.36 9.41 2.58
C LEU A 144 -6.16 8.72 3.93
N VAL A 145 -5.46 9.40 4.84
CA VAL A 145 -5.23 8.96 6.22
C VAL A 145 -5.47 10.11 7.20
N ASP A 146 -6.00 9.78 8.36
CA ASP A 146 -6.23 10.70 9.47
C ASP A 146 -5.11 10.56 10.53
N PRO A 147 -4.41 11.65 10.90
CA PRO A 147 -3.39 11.64 11.95
C PRO A 147 -3.87 11.07 13.28
N ALA A 148 -5.13 11.29 13.67
CA ALA A 148 -5.68 10.78 14.91
C ALA A 148 -5.78 9.25 14.88
N VAL A 149 -6.29 8.69 13.78
CA VAL A 149 -6.38 7.24 13.55
C VAL A 149 -4.99 6.61 13.46
N LEU A 150 -4.03 7.27 12.80
CA LEU A 150 -2.65 6.79 12.76
C LEU A 150 -2.03 6.67 14.15
N ARG A 151 -2.23 7.66 15.04
CA ARG A 151 -1.73 7.60 16.42
C ARG A 151 -2.40 6.51 17.23
N GLU A 152 -3.74 6.41 17.14
CA GLU A 152 -4.50 5.36 17.80
C GLU A 152 -3.97 3.98 17.41
N ARG A 153 -3.85 3.72 16.10
CA ARG A 153 -3.40 2.42 15.60
C ARG A 153 -1.91 2.17 15.83
N LEU A 154 -1.08 3.20 15.86
CA LEU A 154 0.33 3.05 16.26
C LEU A 154 0.44 2.54 17.71
N SER A 155 -0.47 2.93 18.60
CA SER A 155 -0.52 2.41 19.97
C SER A 155 -0.84 0.89 20.02
N LEU A 156 -1.55 0.39 19.01
CA LEU A 156 -1.90 -1.04 18.84
C LEU A 156 -0.79 -1.83 18.13
N MET A 157 0.24 -1.17 17.60
CA MET A 157 1.44 -1.89 17.18
C MET A 157 2.18 -2.32 18.44
N GLY A 158 2.32 -3.65 18.64
CA GLY A 158 2.94 -4.28 19.82
C GLY A 158 4.41 -3.90 20.02
N SER A 159 5.27 -4.81 20.51
CA SER A 159 6.67 -4.41 20.79
C SER A 159 7.37 -3.91 19.52
N LEU A 160 7.57 -2.60 19.45
CA LEU A 160 8.38 -1.91 18.47
C LEU A 160 9.59 -1.37 19.24
N PRO A 161 10.79 -1.37 18.65
CA PRO A 161 11.90 -0.62 19.24
C PRO A 161 11.49 0.84 19.43
N ASP A 162 11.83 1.43 20.58
CA ASP A 162 11.41 2.80 20.94
C ASP A 162 11.79 3.82 19.85
N ALA A 163 12.96 3.65 19.24
CA ALA A 163 13.42 4.48 18.13
C ALA A 163 12.47 4.43 16.91
N ASN A 164 11.91 3.26 16.58
CA ASN A 164 10.94 3.12 15.48
C ASN A 164 9.63 3.83 15.83
N ARG A 165 9.13 3.64 17.07
CA ARG A 165 7.91 4.30 17.53
C ARG A 165 8.06 5.82 17.50
N ALA A 166 9.11 6.36 18.12
CA ALA A 166 9.38 7.79 18.15
C ALA A 166 9.56 8.38 16.73
N ARG A 167 10.21 7.66 15.82
CA ARG A 167 10.33 8.07 14.42
C ARG A 167 8.96 8.17 13.74
N MET A 168 8.11 7.16 13.90
CA MET A 168 6.78 7.14 13.30
C MET A 168 5.88 8.23 13.87
N GLU A 169 5.91 8.45 15.20
CA GLU A 169 5.21 9.56 15.85
C GLU A 169 5.68 10.91 15.31
N GLY A 170 6.99 11.12 15.22
CA GLY A 170 7.56 12.35 14.68
C GLY A 170 7.17 12.61 13.22
N ILE A 171 7.05 11.57 12.38
CA ILE A 171 6.55 11.70 11.01
C ILE A 171 5.09 12.16 11.01
N ILE A 172 4.23 11.54 11.83
CA ILE A 172 2.80 11.91 11.93
C ILE A 172 2.66 13.36 12.38
N GLU A 173 3.43 13.77 13.40
CA GLU A 173 3.41 15.13 13.94
C GLU A 173 3.90 16.16 12.94
N ALA A 174 5.03 15.91 12.26
CA ALA A 174 5.57 16.81 11.25
C ALA A 174 4.56 17.05 10.11
N MET A 175 3.98 15.97 9.57
CA MET A 175 2.99 16.08 8.50
C MET A 175 1.70 16.80 8.96
N ALA A 176 1.24 16.55 10.18
CA ALA A 176 0.05 17.21 10.74
C ALA A 176 0.28 18.71 11.01
N ALA A 177 1.46 19.08 11.51
CA ALA A 177 1.84 20.47 11.71
C ALA A 177 1.89 21.24 10.39
N GLU A 178 2.50 20.65 9.36
CA GLU A 178 2.58 21.26 8.02
C GLU A 178 1.21 21.48 7.38
N ARG A 179 0.27 20.54 7.53
CA ARG A 179 -1.10 20.69 7.01
C ARG A 179 -1.91 21.76 7.74
N SER A 180 -1.55 22.06 8.98
CA SER A 180 -2.20 23.09 9.82
C SER A 180 -1.69 24.50 9.53
N LEU A 181 -0.56 24.65 8.83
CA LEU A 181 -0.06 25.95 8.39
C LEU A 181 -0.93 26.48 7.24
N PRO A 182 -1.43 27.73 7.32
CA PRO A 182 -2.15 28.32 6.20
C PRO A 182 -1.23 28.39 4.99
N THR A 183 -1.60 27.68 3.93
CA THR A 183 -0.85 27.69 2.66
C THR A 183 -0.72 29.16 2.22
N ARG A 184 0.52 29.67 2.13
CA ARG A 184 0.80 30.94 1.44
C ARG A 184 0.39 30.75 -0.02
N ARG A 185 -0.88 31.04 -0.36
CA ARG A 185 -1.29 31.29 -1.73
C ARG A 185 -0.44 32.46 -2.21
N THR A 186 0.44 32.16 -3.16
CA THR A 186 1.23 33.13 -3.89
C THR A 186 0.30 34.16 -4.53
N LEU A 187 0.31 35.37 -3.97
CA LEU A 187 -0.01 36.60 -4.68
C LEU A 187 1.01 36.76 -5.82
N LYS A 188 0.60 36.44 -7.04
CA LYS A 188 1.14 36.95 -8.32
C LYS A 188 -0.03 36.92 -9.30
N ASP A 189 -0.41 37.95 -10.03
CA ASP A 189 -0.12 39.38 -10.04
C ASP A 189 -1.28 39.95 -10.87
N LYS A 190 -1.99 40.94 -10.33
CA LYS A 190 -2.93 41.75 -11.12
C LYS A 190 -2.13 42.95 -11.58
N THR A 191 -1.66 42.96 -12.83
CA THR A 191 -1.41 44.21 -13.57
C THR A 191 -1.53 43.97 -15.09
N GLN A 192 -2.55 44.62 -15.65
CA GLN A 192 -2.87 44.87 -17.07
C GLN A 192 -1.79 45.76 -17.76
N PRO A 193 -1.82 46.08 -19.09
CA PRO A 193 -3.01 46.27 -19.93
C PRO A 193 -2.97 45.79 -21.40
N THR A 194 -4.19 45.67 -21.94
CA THR A 194 -4.56 45.66 -23.36
C THR A 194 -4.24 46.99 -24.06
N PRO A 195 -3.77 46.98 -25.32
CA PRO A 195 -4.07 48.02 -26.30
C PRO A 195 -5.44 47.80 -26.96
#